data_AF-A0A7X0TNG3-F1
#
_entry.id   AF-A0A7X0TNG3-F1
#
_cell.length_a   1.000
_cell.length_b   1.000
_cell.length_c   1.000
_cell.angle_alpha   90.00
_cell.angle_beta   90.00
_cell.angle_gamma   90.00
#
_symmetry.space_group_name_H-M   'P 1'
#
loop_
_entity.id
_entity.type
_entity.pdbx_description
1 polymer ?
#
loop_
_entity_poly.entity_id
_entity_poly.type
_entity_poly.pdbx_seq_one_letter_code
_entity_poly.pdbx_strand_id
1 'polypeptide(L)'
;MLYVIAANYNWDNGFSIPKAIIANNNCDMSTGLMMFYLSDGIRFLEDRESVEQSGLDEWNKFITEVYSMLETDSFKRSNISYYPELTKVQLFKLKKSNPNIPDFFLEGIDGNDIEIPII
;
A
#
# COMPACT_ATOMS: atom_id res chain seq x y z
N MET A 1 -14.98 -6.08 -1.73
CA MET A 1 -15.71 -4.98 -1.03
C MET A 1 -14.74 -4.03 -0.31
N LEU A 2 -13.79 -4.54 0.50
CA LEU A 2 -12.80 -3.68 1.21
C LEU A 2 -11.99 -2.78 0.27
N TYR A 3 -11.59 -3.30 -0.91
CA TYR A 3 -10.94 -2.52 -1.96
C TYR A 3 -11.69 -1.21 -2.29
N VAL A 4 -13.00 -1.28 -2.59
CA VAL A 4 -13.81 -0.10 -2.92
C VAL A 4 -13.93 0.87 -1.73
N ILE A 5 -14.00 0.33 -0.50
CA ILE A 5 -14.05 1.16 0.72
C ILE A 5 -12.74 1.92 0.91
N ALA A 6 -11.61 1.24 0.75
CA ALA A 6 -10.28 1.83 0.81
C ALA A 6 -10.08 2.92 -0.26
N ALA A 7 -10.50 2.64 -1.50
CA ALA A 7 -10.36 3.56 -2.62
C ALA A 7 -11.16 4.87 -2.46
N ASN A 8 -12.32 4.82 -1.79
CA ASN A 8 -13.17 6.00 -1.55
C ASN A 8 -12.98 6.64 -0.17
N TYR A 9 -12.03 6.15 0.63
CA TYR A 9 -11.84 6.67 1.97
C TYR A 9 -11.21 8.08 1.94
N ASN A 10 -11.82 9.02 2.67
CA ASN A 10 -11.20 10.32 2.92
C ASN A 10 -10.12 10.17 4.00
N TRP A 11 -8.85 10.26 3.60
CA TRP A 11 -7.69 10.11 4.48
C TRP A 11 -7.55 11.21 5.53
N ASP A 12 -8.23 12.35 5.37
CA ASP A 12 -8.32 13.40 6.41
C ASP A 12 -9.10 12.94 7.65
N ASN A 13 -9.88 11.85 7.55
CA ASN A 13 -10.62 11.27 8.68
C ASN A 13 -9.73 10.43 9.63
N GLY A 14 -8.41 10.38 9.38
CA GLY A 14 -7.45 9.66 10.21
C GLY A 14 -7.36 8.16 9.91
N PHE A 15 -6.78 7.37 10.83
CA PHE A 15 -6.37 5.99 10.54
C PHE A 15 -7.30 4.90 11.10
N SER A 16 -8.41 5.25 11.74
CA SER A 16 -9.29 4.26 12.38
C SER A 16 -9.85 3.24 11.38
N ILE A 17 -10.34 3.72 10.24
CA ILE A 17 -10.85 2.88 9.15
C ILE A 17 -9.72 2.19 8.38
N PRO A 18 -8.63 2.86 7.97
CA PRO A 18 -7.45 2.22 7.40
C PRO A 18 -6.95 1.01 8.20
N LYS A 19 -6.79 1.17 9.52
CA LYS A 19 -6.37 0.08 10.42
C LYS A 19 -7.38 -1.06 10.45
N ALA A 20 -8.69 -0.74 10.50
CA ALA A 20 -9.74 -1.76 10.49
C ALA A 20 -9.81 -2.53 9.16
N ILE A 21 -9.50 -1.88 8.03
CA ILE A 21 -9.40 -2.53 6.71
C ILE A 21 -8.24 -3.52 6.72
N ILE A 22 -7.04 -3.07 7.08
CA ILE A 22 -5.81 -3.89 7.06
C ILE A 22 -5.90 -5.07 8.03
N ALA A 23 -6.47 -4.87 9.22
CA ALA A 23 -6.66 -5.93 10.21
C ALA A 23 -7.80 -6.90 9.87
N ASN A 24 -8.57 -6.68 8.80
CA ASN A 24 -9.65 -7.56 8.42
C ASN A 24 -9.14 -8.83 7.74
N ASN A 25 -9.61 -10.01 8.15
CA ASN A 25 -9.24 -11.31 7.53
C ASN A 25 -9.60 -11.43 6.04
N ASN A 26 -10.46 -10.54 5.52
CA ASN A 26 -10.78 -10.46 4.09
C ASN A 26 -9.97 -9.39 3.35
N CYS A 27 -9.06 -8.68 4.00
CA CYS A 27 -8.14 -7.77 3.35
C CYS A 27 -7.21 -8.59 2.45
N ASP A 28 -7.25 -8.29 1.16
CA ASP A 28 -6.43 -8.97 0.18
C ASP A 28 -5.16 -8.18 -0.16
N MET A 29 -4.23 -8.86 -0.81
CA MET A 29 -2.92 -8.29 -1.12
C MET A 29 -3.02 -7.03 -1.98
N SER A 30 -3.95 -6.97 -2.93
CA SER A 30 -4.20 -5.80 -3.77
C SER A 30 -4.76 -4.62 -2.98
N THR A 31 -5.67 -4.89 -2.03
CA THR A 31 -6.18 -3.88 -1.09
C THR A 31 -5.06 -3.38 -0.18
N GLY A 32 -4.24 -4.28 0.37
CA GLY A 32 -3.09 -3.92 1.20
C GLY A 32 -2.06 -3.07 0.45
N LEU A 33 -1.75 -3.44 -0.79
CA LEU A 33 -0.84 -2.69 -1.65
C LEU A 33 -1.40 -1.31 -2.02
N MET A 34 -2.69 -1.21 -2.31
CA MET A 34 -3.35 0.07 -2.52
C MET A 34 -3.29 0.96 -1.27
N MET A 35 -3.61 0.41 -0.10
CA MET A 35 -3.54 1.14 1.17
C MET A 35 -2.12 1.62 1.48
N PHE A 36 -1.09 0.82 1.18
CA PHE A 36 0.30 1.22 1.29
C PHE A 36 0.58 2.47 0.47
N TYR A 37 0.20 2.47 -0.81
CA TYR A 37 0.42 3.60 -1.72
C TYR A 37 -0.42 4.83 -1.39
N LEU A 38 -1.69 4.66 -1.03
CA LEU A 38 -2.55 5.76 -0.56
C LEU A 38 -2.01 6.42 0.72
N SER A 39 -1.23 5.68 1.52
CA SER A 39 -0.55 6.19 2.71
C SER A 39 0.87 6.73 2.47
N ASP A 40 1.23 7.12 1.24
CA ASP A 40 2.59 7.60 0.89
C ASP A 40 3.68 6.51 0.93
N GLY A 41 3.34 5.31 0.44
CA GLY A 41 4.23 4.15 0.33
C GLY A 41 5.54 4.40 -0.44
N ILE A 42 5.53 5.33 -1.40
CA ILE A 42 6.73 5.67 -2.18
C ILE A 42 7.82 6.20 -1.25
N ARG A 43 7.46 7.09 -0.31
CA ARG A 43 8.41 7.65 0.64
C ARG A 43 9.05 6.58 1.52
N PHE A 44 8.28 5.55 1.89
CA PHE A 44 8.78 4.40 2.65
C PHE A 44 9.78 3.56 1.83
N LEU A 45 9.50 3.36 0.54
CA LEU A 45 10.42 2.62 -0.35
C LEU A 45 11.69 3.42 -0.68
N GLU A 46 11.61 4.75 -0.73
CA GLU A 46 12.76 5.62 -1.01
C GLU A 46 13.70 5.76 0.20
N ASP A 47 13.16 5.95 1.40
CA ASP A 47 13.93 6.16 2.62
C ASP A 47 13.17 5.68 3.86
N ARG A 48 13.25 4.36 4.10
CA ARG A 48 12.62 3.71 5.25
C ARG A 48 13.10 4.27 6.58
N GLU A 49 14.39 4.56 6.72
CA GLU A 49 14.95 5.08 7.97
C GLU A 49 14.36 6.45 8.31
N SER A 50 14.25 7.34 7.32
CA SER A 50 13.60 8.65 7.52
C SER A 50 12.13 8.52 7.91
N VAL A 51 11.39 7.56 7.35
CA VAL A 51 10.00 7.31 7.76
C VAL A 51 9.92 6.78 9.18
N GLU A 52 10.74 5.79 9.53
CA GLU A 52 10.77 5.20 10.86
C GLU A 52 11.17 6.20 11.96
N GLN A 53 12.00 7.18 11.61
CA GLN A 53 12.40 8.29 12.49
C GLN A 53 11.49 9.52 12.41
N SER A 54 10.42 9.46 11.59
CA SER A 54 9.48 10.57 11.50
C SER A 54 8.74 10.77 12.82
N GLY A 55 8.49 12.03 13.21
CA GLY A 55 7.65 12.36 14.37
C GLY A 55 6.14 12.14 14.14
N LEU A 56 5.76 11.44 13.08
CA LEU A 56 4.38 11.16 12.69
C LEU A 56 4.00 9.74 13.14
N ASP A 57 3.95 9.54 14.45
CA ASP A 57 3.83 8.23 15.08
C ASP A 57 2.70 7.34 14.53
N GLU A 58 1.52 7.92 14.27
CA GLU A 58 0.38 7.14 13.81
C GLU A 58 0.55 6.65 12.37
N TRP A 59 1.01 7.54 11.49
CA TRP A 59 1.26 7.23 10.09
C TRP A 59 2.42 6.24 9.94
N ASN A 60 3.54 6.49 10.61
CA ASN A 60 4.72 5.63 10.59
C ASN A 60 4.39 4.20 11.07
N LYS A 61 3.64 4.07 12.18
CA LYS A 61 3.18 2.76 12.65
C LYS A 61 2.29 2.06 11.62
N PHE A 62 1.35 2.79 11.02
CA PHE A 62 0.45 2.22 10.02
C PHE A 62 1.21 1.73 8.79
N ILE A 63 2.04 2.57 8.17
CA ILE A 63 2.73 2.22 6.93
C ILE A 63 3.74 1.08 7.12
N THR A 64 4.42 1.05 8.28
CA THR A 64 5.34 -0.03 8.65
C THR A 64 4.59 -1.35 8.85
N GLU A 65 3.42 -1.33 9.48
CA GLU A 65 2.56 -2.52 9.65
C GLU A 65 2.08 -3.05 8.29
N VAL A 66 1.57 -2.19 7.42
CA VAL A 66 1.13 -2.59 6.07
C VAL A 66 2.29 -3.19 5.28
N TYR A 67 3.45 -2.53 5.28
CA TYR A 67 4.64 -3.04 4.59
C TYR A 67 5.06 -4.42 5.10
N SER A 68 5.10 -4.62 6.41
CA SER A 68 5.45 -5.91 7.02
C SER A 68 4.45 -7.01 6.65
N MET A 69 3.15 -6.70 6.62
CA MET A 69 2.12 -7.65 6.19
C MET A 69 2.22 -8.00 4.70
N LEU A 70 2.61 -7.05 3.84
CA LEU A 70 2.87 -7.29 2.42
C LEU A 70 4.09 -8.19 2.21
N GLU A 71 5.21 -7.90 2.89
CA GLU A 71 6.43 -8.72 2.80
C GLU A 71 6.23 -10.16 3.28
N THR A 72 5.41 -10.34 4.31
CA THR A 72 5.16 -11.67 4.91
C THR A 72 4.04 -12.46 4.23
N ASP A 73 3.44 -11.92 3.15
CA ASP A 73 2.28 -12.52 2.45
C ASP A 73 1.12 -12.83 3.43
N SER A 74 0.92 -11.95 4.43
CA SER A 74 -0.09 -12.14 5.48
C SER A 74 -1.52 -11.84 5.03
N PHE A 75 -1.68 -11.19 3.87
CA PHE A 75 -2.99 -10.87 3.31
C PHE A 75 -3.63 -12.06 2.60
N LYS A 76 -4.96 -12.01 2.48
CA LYS A 76 -5.68 -12.99 1.66
C LYS A 76 -5.31 -12.83 0.19
N ARG A 77 -5.22 -13.93 -0.55
CA ARG A 77 -5.14 -13.88 -2.01
C ARG A 77 -6.53 -13.65 -2.60
N SER A 78 -6.66 -12.66 -3.47
CA SER A 78 -7.86 -12.43 -4.28
C SER A 78 -7.46 -12.27 -5.75
N ASN A 79 -8.46 -12.20 -6.63
CA ASN A 79 -8.27 -12.00 -8.07
C ASN A 79 -8.60 -10.55 -8.45
N ILE A 80 -8.13 -9.58 -7.66
CA ILE A 80 -8.29 -8.14 -7.89
C ILE A 80 -6.94 -7.60 -8.35
N SER A 81 -6.91 -6.85 -9.44
CA SER A 81 -5.70 -6.16 -9.87
C SER A 81 -5.44 -4.89 -9.04
N TYR A 82 -4.18 -4.53 -8.89
CA TYR A 82 -3.79 -3.19 -8.46
C TYR A 82 -2.43 -2.83 -9.04
N TYR A 83 -2.34 -1.67 -9.68
CA TYR A 83 -1.10 -1.15 -10.26
C TYR A 83 -0.79 0.22 -9.65
N PRO A 84 0.37 0.41 -9.01
CA PRO A 84 0.73 1.70 -8.46
C PRO A 84 1.05 2.70 -9.57
N GLU A 85 0.64 3.95 -9.39
CA GLU A 85 0.90 5.04 -10.34
C GLU A 85 2.34 5.58 -10.22
N LEU A 86 3.32 4.71 -10.48
CA LEU A 86 4.74 5.09 -10.47
C LEU A 86 5.17 5.68 -11.82
N THR A 87 5.82 6.83 -11.77
CA THR A 87 6.48 7.38 -12.96
C THR A 87 7.72 6.56 -13.32
N LYS A 88 8.12 6.60 -14.59
CA LYS A 88 9.38 5.98 -15.06
C LYS A 88 10.61 6.44 -14.26
N VAL A 89 10.61 7.70 -13.81
CA VAL A 89 11.69 8.27 -13.01
C VAL A 89 11.71 7.67 -11.60
N GLN A 90 10.55 7.56 -10.94
CA GLN A 90 10.43 6.91 -9.62
C GLN A 90 10.85 5.45 -9.70
N LEU A 91 10.34 4.70 -10.68
CA LEU A 91 10.71 3.30 -10.90
C LEU A 91 12.23 3.12 -11.06
N PHE A 92 12.86 3.97 -11.88
CA PHE A 92 14.31 3.94 -12.08
C PHE A 92 15.09 4.25 -10.79
N LYS A 93 14.65 5.25 -10.02
CA LYS A 93 15.29 5.60 -8.75
C LYS A 93 15.18 4.48 -7.73
N LEU A 94 13.99 3.90 -7.55
CA LEU A 94 13.73 2.80 -6.63
C LEU A 94 14.56 1.56 -6.96
N LYS A 95 14.56 1.12 -8.23
CA LYS A 95 15.38 -0.03 -8.68
C LYS A 95 16.88 0.23 -8.49
N LYS A 96 17.33 1.48 -8.59
CA LYS A 96 18.73 1.85 -8.39
C LYS A 96 19.12 1.91 -6.90
N SER A 97 18.26 2.45 -6.04
CA SER A 97 18.54 2.59 -4.60
C SER A 97 18.45 1.25 -3.88
N ASN A 98 17.46 0.42 -4.23
CA ASN A 98 17.26 -0.90 -3.67
C ASN A 98 16.87 -1.89 -4.78
N PRO A 99 17.83 -2.65 -5.34
CA PRO A 99 17.55 -3.62 -6.40
C PRO A 99 16.77 -4.84 -5.92
N ASN A 100 16.57 -5.00 -4.60
CA ASN A 100 15.86 -6.14 -4.01
C ASN A 100 14.41 -5.81 -3.62
N ILE A 101 13.88 -4.63 -3.99
CA ILE A 101 12.45 -4.34 -3.78
C ILE A 101 11.65 -5.41 -4.52
N PRO A 102 10.71 -6.12 -3.86
CA PRO A 102 9.86 -7.09 -4.52
C PRO A 102 9.09 -6.48 -5.69
N ASP A 103 9.05 -7.18 -6.82
CA ASP A 103 8.48 -6.63 -8.07
C ASP A 103 7.04 -6.18 -7.92
N PHE A 104 6.22 -6.83 -7.07
CA PHE A 104 4.83 -6.43 -6.87
C PHE A 104 4.67 -5.01 -6.30
N PHE A 105 5.67 -4.49 -5.56
CA PHE A 105 5.66 -3.08 -5.15
C PHE A 105 5.82 -2.18 -6.38
N LEU A 106 6.59 -2.58 -7.38
CA LEU A 106 6.96 -1.74 -8.51
C LEU A 106 6.03 -1.88 -9.71
N GLU A 107 5.55 -3.10 -9.93
CA GLU A 107 4.85 -3.55 -11.14
C GLU A 107 3.39 -3.89 -10.84
N GLY A 108 2.99 -3.94 -9.57
CA GLY A 108 1.62 -4.20 -9.15
C GLY A 108 1.30 -5.70 -9.00
N ILE A 109 0.00 -5.98 -8.89
CA ILE A 109 -0.57 -7.32 -8.74
C ILE A 109 -1.59 -7.52 -9.86
N ASP A 110 -1.42 -8.60 -10.62
CA ASP A 110 -2.35 -9.01 -11.67
C ASP A 110 -3.68 -9.53 -11.08
N GLY A 111 -4.77 -9.30 -11.79
CA GLY A 111 -6.10 -9.78 -11.43
C GLY A 111 -7.18 -9.15 -12.30
N ASN A 112 -8.42 -9.15 -11.80
CA ASN A 112 -9.51 -8.44 -12.47
C ASN A 112 -9.58 -6.99 -11.98
N ASP A 113 -9.74 -6.07 -12.93
CA ASP A 113 -10.04 -4.69 -12.61
C ASP A 113 -11.40 -4.59 -11.91
N ILE A 114 -11.41 -3.83 -10.82
CA ILE A 114 -12.63 -3.51 -10.07
C ILE A 114 -12.97 -2.05 -10.32
N GLU A 115 -14.17 -1.80 -10.82
CA GLU A 115 -14.68 -0.44 -10.97
C GLU A 115 -14.87 0.20 -9.59
N ILE A 116 -14.28 1.38 -9.39
CA ILE A 116 -14.43 2.17 -8.18
C ILE A 116 -15.53 3.20 -8.46
N PRO A 117 -16.73 3.05 -7.89
CA PRO A 117 -17.78 4.06 -8.04
C PRO A 117 -17.34 5.35 -7.37
N ILE A 118 -17.67 6.48 -8.00
CA ILE A 118 -17.54 7.81 -7.40
C ILE A 118 -18.66 7.96 -6.37
N ILE A 119 -18.30 8.21 -5.11
CA ILE A 119 -19.24 8.34 -3.98
C ILE A 119 -19.33 9.81 -3.54
#